data_AF-A0A8J2JP18-F1
#
_entry.id   AF-A0A8J2JP18-F1
#
_cell.length_a   1.000
_cell.length_b   1.000
_cell.length_c   1.000
_cell.angle_alpha   90.00
_cell.angle_beta   90.00
_cell.angle_gamma   90.00
#
_symmetry.space_group_name_H-M   'P 1'
#
loop_
_entity.id
_entity.type
_entity.pdbx_description
1 polymer ?
#
loop_
_entity_poly.entity_id
_entity_poly.type
_entity_poly.pdbx_seq_one_letter_code
_entity_poly.pdbx_strand_id
1 'polypeptide(L)'
;MMRSVLSRFNPRSAMMLLGKPVMLPSASVFNFPVMGKIPSNTFTGSVMHMSNLHTKGDQELYSFLTEEIATEKKTMKASPVPKSIDGFEVVIEESELTLTKKFNNEVVEISLNVNHTVDSDNAEEVRPGDEAAGAEMRSRPNFEVDIRKGNQILSFSCSYIRGPPSDSQEDYSDAFLIDEIALYEGEWNDKVYAVAGDILDGYLYDLFMNLLEERGISNEFVDKLSEYCTDYEHQLYVGLLSRLQTFVGQK
;
A
#
# COMPACT_ATOMS: atom_id res chain seq x y z
N MET A 1 5.90 25.87 -11.03
CA MET A 1 4.44 25.78 -10.78
C MET A 1 4.07 24.32 -11.00
N MET A 2 4.24 23.50 -9.96
CA MET A 2 3.78 22.12 -9.95
C MET A 2 2.28 22.16 -9.64
N ARG A 3 1.47 21.58 -10.51
CA ARG A 3 0.01 21.53 -10.37
C ARG A 3 -0.33 20.28 -9.58
N SER A 4 -1.10 20.47 -8.52
CA SER A 4 -1.70 19.44 -7.69
C SER A 4 -2.58 18.54 -8.56
N VAL A 5 -2.21 17.26 -8.64
CA VAL A 5 -3.07 16.18 -9.13
C VAL A 5 -4.06 15.90 -8.00
N LEU A 6 -5.17 16.63 -7.97
CA LEU A 6 -6.27 16.31 -7.06
C LEU A 6 -6.81 14.94 -7.46
N SER A 7 -6.53 13.97 -6.59
CA SER A 7 -6.94 12.58 -6.63
C SER A 7 -8.35 12.35 -7.17
N ARG A 8 -8.44 11.54 -8.24
CA ARG A 8 -9.68 10.98 -8.83
C ARG A 8 -10.36 9.91 -7.92
N PHE A 9 -10.26 10.05 -6.59
CA PHE A 9 -10.79 9.04 -5.67
C PHE A 9 -12.29 9.23 -5.44
N ASN A 10 -13.10 8.30 -5.95
CA ASN A 10 -14.54 8.23 -5.72
C ASN A 10 -14.83 7.52 -4.37
N PRO A 11 -15.38 8.21 -3.34
CA PRO A 11 -15.50 7.67 -1.98
C PRO A 11 -16.76 6.79 -1.74
N ARG A 12 -17.35 6.19 -2.77
CA ARG A 12 -18.71 5.62 -2.69
C ARG A 12 -18.86 4.11 -2.42
N SER A 13 -17.79 3.39 -2.09
CA SER A 13 -17.89 2.00 -1.62
C SER A 13 -17.55 1.87 -0.14
N ALA A 14 -18.41 2.42 0.73
CA ALA A 14 -18.38 2.13 2.16
C ALA A 14 -19.78 2.26 2.77
N MET A 15 -20.61 1.22 2.68
CA MET A 15 -21.72 1.06 3.63
C MET A 15 -22.23 -0.38 3.77
N MET A 16 -22.39 -0.77 5.04
CA MET A 16 -22.94 -2.02 5.61
C MET A 16 -21.94 -3.19 5.63
N LEU A 17 -21.52 -3.71 6.79
CA LEU A 17 -22.39 -4.27 7.84
C LEU A 17 -21.84 -4.04 9.26
N LEU A 18 -22.74 -3.61 10.15
CA LEU A 18 -22.54 -3.55 11.59
C LEU A 18 -22.74 -4.93 12.23
N GLY A 19 -21.79 -5.32 13.08
CA GLY A 19 -22.08 -5.92 14.38
C GLY A 19 -21.49 -7.30 14.63
N LYS A 20 -20.45 -7.38 15.48
CA LYS A 20 -20.36 -8.17 16.74
C LYS A 20 -18.92 -8.27 17.30
N PRO A 21 -18.74 -8.69 18.59
CA PRO A 21 -17.74 -8.13 19.48
C PRO A 21 -16.35 -8.79 19.40
N VAL A 22 -15.36 -7.97 19.71
CA VAL A 22 -13.94 -8.32 19.89
C VAL A 22 -13.79 -9.34 21.03
N MET A 23 -13.34 -10.55 20.70
CA MET A 23 -12.75 -11.47 21.68
C MET A 23 -11.23 -11.27 21.70
N LEU A 24 -10.71 -10.92 22.88
CA LEU A 24 -9.28 -10.89 23.18
C LEU A 24 -8.72 -12.32 23.22
N PRO A 25 -7.58 -12.63 22.58
CA PRO A 25 -6.92 -13.90 22.79
C PRO A 25 -6.16 -13.91 24.13
N SER A 26 -6.33 -15.03 24.83
CA SER A 26 -5.73 -15.35 26.12
C SER A 26 -4.20 -15.46 26.02
N ALA A 27 -3.50 -14.84 26.97
CA ALA A 27 -2.05 -14.92 27.09
C ALA A 27 -1.59 -16.37 27.37
N SER A 28 -0.74 -16.90 26.49
CA SER A 28 -0.04 -18.16 26.69
C SER A 28 1.18 -17.93 27.57
N VAL A 29 1.17 -18.56 28.75
CA VAL A 29 2.22 -18.51 29.77
C VAL A 29 3.44 -19.31 29.29
N PHE A 30 4.54 -18.64 28.96
CA PHE A 30 5.85 -19.30 28.85
C PHE A 30 6.61 -19.20 30.17
N ASN A 31 6.89 -20.38 30.74
CA ASN A 31 7.59 -20.58 32.00
C ASN A 31 9.10 -20.68 31.73
N PHE A 32 9.93 -19.86 32.39
CA PHE A 32 11.39 -19.99 32.40
C PHE A 32 11.92 -20.16 33.84
N PRO A 33 13.08 -20.82 34.03
CA PRO A 33 13.47 -21.44 35.29
C PRO A 33 14.13 -20.48 36.27
N VAL A 34 13.96 -20.82 37.55
CA VAL A 34 14.53 -20.16 38.73
C VAL A 34 16.03 -20.45 38.85
N MET A 35 16.86 -19.41 39.03
CA MET A 35 18.14 -19.55 39.73
C MET A 35 18.66 -18.19 40.25
N GLY A 36 19.14 -18.19 41.50
CA GLY A 36 20.22 -17.30 41.94
C GLY A 36 19.82 -16.07 42.76
N LYS A 37 20.33 -16.01 43.99
CA LYS A 37 20.08 -14.97 45.01
C LYS A 37 21.37 -14.16 45.24
N ILE A 38 21.23 -12.84 45.49
CA ILE A 38 22.12 -11.91 46.28
C ILE A 38 23.30 -11.25 45.50
N PRO A 39 23.78 -10.01 45.82
CA PRO A 39 23.31 -8.95 46.74
C PRO A 39 23.04 -7.56 46.10
N SER A 40 22.39 -6.73 46.92
CA SER A 40 22.25 -5.28 46.87
C SER A 40 23.49 -4.48 46.44
N ASN A 41 23.29 -3.57 45.49
CA ASN A 41 24.06 -2.33 45.44
C ASN A 41 23.16 -1.18 44.94
N THR A 42 23.15 -0.11 45.72
CA THR A 42 22.51 1.18 45.45
C THR A 42 23.11 1.80 44.19
N PHE A 43 22.31 1.95 43.14
CA PHE A 43 22.61 2.84 42.03
C PHE A 43 21.40 3.75 41.79
N THR A 44 21.53 4.99 42.27
CA THR A 44 20.68 6.12 41.93
C THR A 44 20.98 6.54 40.49
N GLY A 45 20.00 6.44 39.59
CA GLY A 45 20.20 6.91 38.22
C GLY A 45 19.02 6.68 37.29
N SER A 46 18.06 7.60 37.32
CA SER A 46 17.06 7.90 36.30
C SER A 46 16.01 6.81 35.96
N VAL A 47 15.00 6.70 36.82
CA VAL A 47 13.65 6.34 36.35
C VAL A 47 13.13 7.56 35.61
N MET A 48 13.04 7.50 34.28
CA MET A 48 12.27 8.49 33.52
C MET A 48 10.83 8.43 34.03
N HIS A 49 10.44 9.43 34.80
CA HIS A 49 9.10 9.59 35.32
C HIS A 49 8.13 9.75 34.13
N MET A 50 7.28 8.74 33.89
CA MET A 50 6.14 8.83 32.96
C MET A 50 5.00 9.74 33.48
N SER A 51 5.28 10.59 34.48
CA SER A 51 4.28 11.34 35.24
C SER A 51 3.88 12.67 34.59
N ASN A 52 3.76 12.72 33.26
CA ASN A 52 3.47 13.96 32.52
C ASN A 52 2.53 13.79 31.30
N LEU A 53 1.93 12.61 31.10
CA LEU A 53 0.90 12.38 30.07
C LEU A 53 -0.50 12.65 30.64
N HIS A 54 -1.39 13.22 29.82
CA HIS A 54 -2.62 13.91 30.24
C HIS A 54 -3.66 12.98 30.92
N THR A 55 -3.72 11.72 30.50
CA THR A 55 -4.61 10.69 31.06
C THR A 55 -3.89 9.35 31.19
N LYS A 56 -4.49 8.40 31.94
CA LYS A 56 -3.98 7.01 31.97
C LYS A 56 -4.02 6.36 30.58
N GLY A 57 -5.03 6.68 29.77
CA GLY A 57 -5.13 6.20 28.38
C GLY A 57 -3.94 6.65 27.54
N ASP A 58 -3.49 7.90 27.70
CA ASP A 58 -2.32 8.42 26.98
C ASP A 58 -1.03 7.70 27.38
N GLN A 59 -0.89 7.33 28.66
CA GLN A 59 0.27 6.57 29.15
C GLN A 59 0.32 5.16 28.57
N GLU A 60 -0.82 4.46 28.57
CA GLU A 60 -0.94 3.12 28.02
C GLU A 60 -0.70 3.13 26.50
N LEU A 61 -1.32 4.07 25.79
CA LEU A 61 -1.16 4.23 24.34
C LEU A 61 0.29 4.57 23.97
N TYR A 62 0.93 5.49 24.68
CA TYR A 62 2.33 5.84 24.41
C TYR A 62 3.28 4.63 24.61
N SER A 63 3.05 3.85 25.67
CA SER A 63 3.86 2.66 25.97
C SER A 63 3.70 1.61 24.86
N PHE A 64 2.46 1.33 24.47
CA PHE A 64 2.15 0.43 23.36
C PHE A 64 2.83 0.89 22.06
N LEU A 65 2.66 2.16 21.66
CA LEU A 65 3.26 2.69 20.44
C LEU A 65 4.80 2.58 20.45
N THR A 66 5.43 2.73 21.61
CA THR A 66 6.88 2.59 21.74
C THR A 66 7.35 1.17 21.39
N GLU A 67 6.65 0.17 21.90
CA GLU A 67 6.94 -1.25 21.63
C GLU A 67 6.62 -1.62 20.19
N GLU A 68 5.51 -1.12 19.66
CA GLU A 68 5.05 -1.42 18.30
C GLU A 68 6.00 -0.82 17.26
N ILE A 69 6.36 0.46 17.38
CA ILE A 69 7.34 1.11 16.49
C ILE A 69 8.68 0.36 16.50
N ALA A 70 9.12 -0.11 17.67
CA ALA A 70 10.38 -0.85 17.79
C ALA A 70 10.31 -2.24 17.15
N THR A 71 9.13 -2.85 17.12
CA THR A 71 8.90 -4.15 16.47
C THR A 71 8.83 -3.97 14.96
N GLU A 72 8.02 -3.02 14.49
CA GLU A 72 7.86 -2.76 13.04
C GLU A 72 9.17 -2.33 12.38
N LYS A 73 9.98 -1.50 13.04
CA LYS A 73 11.29 -1.11 12.49
C LYS A 73 12.28 -2.27 12.31
N LYS A 74 12.08 -3.40 13.00
CA LYS A 74 12.91 -4.60 12.82
C LYS A 74 12.46 -5.44 11.63
N THR A 75 11.18 -5.37 11.27
CA THR A 75 10.58 -6.11 10.14
C THR A 75 10.63 -5.31 8.85
N MET A 76 10.70 -3.97 8.93
CA MET A 76 10.93 -3.10 7.78
C MET A 76 12.21 -3.47 7.02
N LYS A 77 12.15 -3.43 5.68
CA LYS A 77 13.35 -3.58 4.85
C LYS A 77 14.34 -2.44 5.17
N ALA A 78 15.60 -2.81 5.37
CA ALA A 78 16.65 -1.88 5.80
C ALA A 78 17.05 -0.84 4.74
N SER A 79 16.64 -1.04 3.48
CA SER A 79 16.99 -0.16 2.37
C SER A 79 15.86 0.83 2.08
N PRO A 80 16.17 2.12 1.81
CA PRO A 80 15.16 3.07 1.37
C PRO A 80 14.56 2.59 0.04
N VAL A 81 13.28 2.91 -0.18
CA VAL A 81 12.62 2.61 -1.45
C VAL A 81 13.38 3.26 -2.60
N PRO A 82 13.59 2.55 -3.72
CA PRO A 82 14.38 3.07 -4.82
C PRO A 82 13.70 4.30 -5.44
N LYS A 83 14.50 5.22 -5.99
CA LYS A 83 13.99 6.41 -6.69
C LYS A 83 13.52 6.12 -8.12
N SER A 84 13.69 4.88 -8.57
CA SER A 84 13.33 4.45 -9.91
C SER A 84 12.99 2.97 -9.92
N ILE A 85 12.06 2.57 -10.79
CA ILE A 85 11.62 1.19 -10.99
C ILE A 85 11.48 0.95 -12.50
N ASP A 86 12.20 -0.03 -13.05
CA ASP A 86 12.17 -0.42 -14.47
C ASP A 86 12.22 0.76 -15.48
N GLY A 87 13.04 1.76 -15.15
CA GLY A 87 13.27 2.96 -15.97
C GLY A 87 12.24 4.08 -15.78
N PHE A 88 11.27 3.91 -14.89
CA PHE A 88 10.43 5.00 -14.39
C PHE A 88 11.13 5.72 -13.24
N GLU A 89 11.16 7.05 -13.28
CA GLU A 89 11.54 7.89 -12.15
C GLU A 89 10.34 8.04 -11.21
N VAL A 90 10.54 7.85 -9.90
CA VAL A 90 9.47 7.93 -8.90
C VAL A 90 9.55 9.26 -8.15
N VAL A 91 8.45 10.00 -8.16
CA VAL A 91 8.20 11.18 -7.33
C VAL A 91 7.16 10.80 -6.29
N ILE A 92 7.43 11.15 -5.03
CA ILE A 92 6.62 10.80 -3.88
C ILE A 92 6.15 12.08 -3.20
N GLU A 93 4.84 12.20 -2.99
CA GLU A 93 4.17 13.30 -2.31
C GLU A 93 3.21 12.73 -1.24
N GLU A 94 3.71 12.53 -0.02
CA GLU A 94 2.98 11.82 1.06
C GLU A 94 2.47 10.45 0.58
N SER A 95 1.16 10.20 0.55
CA SER A 95 0.59 8.93 0.09
C SER A 95 0.51 8.78 -1.43
N GLU A 96 0.81 9.84 -2.19
CA GLU A 96 0.71 9.85 -3.65
C GLU A 96 2.06 9.58 -4.31
N LEU A 97 2.05 8.69 -5.31
CA LEU A 97 3.23 8.36 -6.10
C LEU A 97 2.96 8.68 -7.56
N THR A 98 3.93 9.33 -8.20
CA THR A 98 3.94 9.57 -9.65
C THR A 98 5.21 8.96 -10.23
N LEU A 99 5.05 8.04 -11.16
CA LEU A 99 6.13 7.38 -11.87
C LEU A 99 6.17 7.92 -13.30
N THR A 100 7.32 8.37 -13.78
CA THR A 100 7.42 8.95 -15.13
C THR A 100 8.54 8.31 -15.94
N LYS A 101 8.24 8.01 -17.21
CA LYS A 101 9.19 7.48 -18.18
C LYS A 101 9.00 8.14 -19.54
N LYS A 102 10.11 8.48 -20.20
CA LYS A 102 10.08 8.90 -21.60
C LYS A 102 10.18 7.68 -22.50
N PHE A 103 9.31 7.60 -23.49
CA PHE A 103 9.29 6.52 -24.47
C PHE A 103 9.16 7.12 -25.86
N ASN A 104 10.25 7.09 -26.65
CA ASN A 104 10.33 7.78 -27.94
C ASN A 104 9.94 9.27 -27.84
N ASN A 105 8.84 9.67 -28.49
CA ASN A 105 8.28 11.03 -28.48
C ASN A 105 7.09 11.16 -27.52
N GLU A 106 6.91 10.19 -26.62
CA GLU A 106 5.79 10.07 -25.69
C GLU A 106 6.32 10.21 -24.24
N VAL A 107 5.45 10.70 -23.35
CA VAL A 107 5.68 10.64 -21.91
C VAL A 107 4.63 9.71 -21.31
N VAL A 108 5.11 8.70 -20.59
CA VAL A 108 4.29 7.74 -19.87
C VAL A 108 4.36 8.12 -18.39
N GLU A 109 3.20 8.33 -17.79
CA GLU A 109 3.07 8.66 -16.37
C GLU A 109 2.13 7.65 -15.71
N ILE A 110 2.50 7.18 -14.53
CA ILE A 110 1.67 6.33 -13.70
C ILE A 110 1.43 7.07 -12.40
N SER A 111 0.16 7.23 -12.02
CA SER A 111 -0.23 7.89 -10.77
C SER A 111 -1.02 6.94 -9.90
N LEU A 112 -0.66 6.84 -8.63
CA LEU A 112 -1.32 5.96 -7.66
C LEU A 112 -1.28 6.54 -6.24
N ASN A 113 -2.08 5.98 -5.36
CA ASN A 113 -2.12 6.33 -3.94
C ASN A 113 -2.13 5.06 -3.08
N VAL A 114 -1.30 5.02 -2.03
CA VAL A 114 -1.13 3.84 -1.16
C VAL A 114 -2.05 3.80 0.07
N ASN A 115 -3.01 4.72 0.19
CA ASN A 115 -3.98 4.69 1.28
C ASN A 115 -5.00 3.56 1.06
N HIS A 116 -5.20 2.73 2.09
CA HIS A 116 -6.20 1.64 2.08
C HIS A 116 -5.97 0.57 1.01
N THR A 117 -4.71 0.28 0.69
CA THR A 117 -4.35 -0.60 -0.45
C THR A 117 -3.73 -1.93 -0.03
N VAL A 118 -3.48 -2.16 1.26
CA VAL A 118 -2.99 -3.44 1.77
C VAL A 118 -4.12 -4.47 1.76
N ASP A 119 -3.96 -5.54 0.99
CA ASP A 119 -4.93 -6.62 0.92
C ASP A 119 -4.81 -7.51 2.17
N SER A 120 -5.77 -7.38 3.09
CA SER A 120 -5.91 -8.26 4.27
C SER A 120 -6.70 -9.54 3.99
N ASP A 121 -7.33 -9.65 2.81
CA ASP A 121 -8.35 -10.66 2.50
C ASP A 121 -7.79 -12.08 2.32
N ASN A 122 -6.48 -12.27 2.17
CA ASN A 122 -5.86 -13.60 2.09
C ASN A 122 -5.60 -14.24 3.47
N ALA A 123 -5.90 -13.57 4.59
CA ALA A 123 -5.70 -14.14 5.92
C ALA A 123 -6.75 -15.20 6.32
N GLU A 124 -7.89 -15.28 5.62
CA GLU A 124 -9.04 -16.09 6.02
C GLU A 124 -9.15 -17.47 5.34
N GLU A 125 -8.30 -17.79 4.36
CA GLU A 125 -8.34 -19.07 3.63
C GLU A 125 -7.27 -20.10 4.07
N VAL A 126 -6.76 -20.00 5.29
CA VAL A 126 -5.90 -21.08 5.83
C VAL A 126 -6.77 -22.29 6.18
N ARG A 127 -6.83 -23.27 5.27
CA ARG A 127 -7.43 -24.58 5.54
C ARG A 127 -6.70 -25.26 6.70
N PRO A 128 -7.40 -25.89 7.65
CA PRO A 128 -6.75 -26.58 8.76
C PRO A 128 -5.94 -27.79 8.24
N GLY A 129 -4.63 -27.64 8.13
CA GLY A 129 -3.72 -28.69 7.64
C GLY A 129 -2.57 -28.18 6.77
N ASP A 130 -2.71 -27.00 6.17
CA ASP A 130 -1.60 -26.34 5.49
C ASP A 130 -0.76 -25.60 6.53
N GLU A 131 0.57 -25.75 6.48
CA GLU A 131 1.47 -24.85 7.18
C GLU A 131 1.06 -23.43 6.75
N ALA A 132 0.62 -22.61 7.70
CA ALA A 132 0.27 -21.23 7.46
C ALA A 132 1.54 -20.50 7.00
N ALA A 133 1.88 -20.61 5.72
CA ALA A 133 2.69 -19.64 5.03
C ALA A 133 1.86 -18.37 5.11
N GLY A 134 2.13 -17.56 6.14
CA GLY A 134 1.38 -16.34 6.41
C GLY A 134 1.24 -15.58 5.10
N ALA A 135 0.00 -15.38 4.65
CA ALA A 135 -0.26 -14.66 3.44
C ALA A 135 0.48 -13.32 3.53
N GLU A 136 1.45 -13.13 2.63
CA GLU A 136 2.24 -11.91 2.61
C GLU A 136 1.28 -10.74 2.35
N MET A 137 1.15 -9.84 3.33
CA MET A 137 0.36 -8.63 3.17
C MET A 137 0.99 -7.79 2.07
N ARG A 138 0.26 -7.55 0.98
CA ARG A 138 0.74 -6.77 -0.17
C ARG A 138 -0.15 -5.57 -0.40
N SER A 139 0.48 -4.45 -0.72
CA SER A 139 -0.18 -3.23 -1.16
C SER A 139 -0.44 -3.31 -2.68
N ARG A 140 -1.71 -3.24 -3.07
CA ARG A 140 -2.19 -3.32 -4.46
C ARG A 140 -3.07 -2.11 -4.80
N PRO A 141 -2.47 -0.91 -4.92
CA PRO A 141 -3.21 0.31 -5.23
C PRO A 141 -3.80 0.27 -6.64
N ASN A 142 -5.00 0.80 -6.84
CA ASN A 142 -5.42 1.18 -8.19
C ASN A 142 -4.46 2.24 -8.73
N PHE A 143 -4.21 2.21 -10.05
CA PHE A 143 -3.25 3.10 -10.69
C PHE A 143 -3.78 3.61 -12.02
N GLU A 144 -3.43 4.84 -12.34
CA GLU A 144 -3.78 5.51 -13.58
C GLU A 144 -2.55 5.53 -14.48
N VAL A 145 -2.69 5.15 -15.75
CA VAL A 145 -1.62 5.25 -16.76
C VAL A 145 -2.00 6.31 -17.79
N ASP A 146 -1.23 7.39 -17.84
CA ASP A 146 -1.36 8.47 -18.81
C ASP A 146 -0.25 8.38 -19.86
N ILE A 147 -0.63 8.23 -21.14
CA ILE A 147 0.29 8.29 -22.28
C ILE A 147 0.06 9.60 -23.02
N ARG A 148 1.06 10.49 -22.97
CA ARG A 148 0.99 11.83 -23.55
C ARG A 148 1.68 11.89 -24.90
N LYS A 149 0.94 12.31 -25.92
CA LYS A 149 1.44 12.53 -27.29
C LYS A 149 0.97 13.91 -27.78
N GLY A 150 1.89 14.86 -27.89
CA GLY A 150 1.54 16.24 -28.22
C GLY A 150 0.68 16.88 -27.13
N ASN A 151 -0.54 17.29 -27.48
CA ASN A 151 -1.54 17.86 -26.57
C ASN A 151 -2.57 16.83 -26.07
N GLN A 152 -2.53 15.60 -26.58
CA GLN A 152 -3.48 14.54 -26.25
C GLN A 152 -2.93 13.61 -25.17
N ILE A 153 -3.84 13.15 -24.32
CA ILE A 153 -3.59 12.21 -23.23
C ILE A 153 -4.57 11.06 -23.38
N LEU A 154 -4.01 9.87 -23.59
CA LEU A 154 -4.75 8.60 -23.48
C LEU A 154 -4.54 8.09 -22.05
N SER A 155 -5.62 7.94 -21.30
CA SER A 155 -5.63 7.63 -19.88
C SER A 155 -6.32 6.29 -19.66
N PHE A 156 -5.71 5.44 -18.85
CA PHE A 156 -6.21 4.13 -18.45
C PHE A 156 -6.31 4.08 -16.92
N SER A 157 -7.49 3.80 -16.40
CA SER A 157 -7.66 3.42 -15.00
C SER A 157 -7.47 1.91 -14.88
N CYS A 158 -6.60 1.47 -13.99
CA CYS A 158 -6.24 0.06 -13.84
C CYS A 158 -6.36 -0.40 -12.38
N SER A 159 -6.69 -1.68 -12.20
CA SER A 159 -6.74 -2.34 -10.90
C SER A 159 -6.13 -3.73 -10.94
N TYR A 160 -5.63 -4.19 -9.78
CA TYR A 160 -5.07 -5.52 -9.63
C TYR A 160 -6.17 -6.58 -9.64
N ILE A 161 -5.91 -7.71 -10.30
CA ILE A 161 -6.81 -8.87 -10.23
C ILE A 161 -6.63 -9.55 -8.87
N ARG A 162 -7.74 -9.70 -8.12
CA ARG A 162 -7.76 -10.32 -6.79
C ARG A 162 -8.30 -11.76 -6.87
N GLY A 163 -7.51 -12.73 -6.42
CA GLY A 163 -7.90 -14.14 -6.28
C GLY A 163 -6.77 -15.11 -6.64
N PRO A 164 -6.85 -16.40 -6.23
CA PRO A 164 -5.93 -17.41 -6.75
C PRO A 164 -6.11 -17.50 -8.27
N PRO A 165 -5.02 -17.68 -9.06
CA PRO A 165 -5.14 -17.96 -10.48
C PRO A 165 -6.10 -19.14 -10.63
N SER A 166 -7.20 -18.96 -11.37
CA SER A 166 -8.18 -20.03 -11.52
C SER A 166 -7.49 -21.27 -12.06
N ASP A 167 -7.65 -22.42 -11.39
CA ASP A 167 -7.12 -23.74 -11.82
C ASP A 167 -7.58 -24.18 -13.23
N SER A 168 -8.40 -23.38 -13.90
CA SER A 168 -8.77 -23.52 -15.30
C SER A 168 -7.83 -22.70 -16.20
N GLN A 169 -6.83 -23.41 -16.71
CA GLN A 169 -5.91 -23.05 -17.81
C GLN A 169 -4.69 -22.20 -17.41
N GLU A 170 -3.57 -22.90 -17.24
CA GLU A 170 -2.22 -22.43 -17.53
C GLU A 170 -2.21 -21.85 -18.96
N ASP A 171 -2.47 -20.56 -19.14
CA ASP A 171 -2.03 -19.73 -20.27
C ASP A 171 -2.50 -18.28 -20.02
N TYR A 172 -1.57 -17.41 -19.59
CA TYR A 172 -1.73 -15.94 -19.50
C TYR A 172 -2.85 -15.39 -18.59
N SER A 173 -2.70 -15.54 -17.27
CA SER A 173 -3.44 -14.68 -16.35
C SER A 173 -2.74 -13.33 -16.25
N ASP A 174 -3.40 -12.25 -16.63
CA ASP A 174 -2.91 -10.90 -16.35
C ASP A 174 -2.87 -10.63 -14.84
N ALA A 175 -1.95 -9.76 -14.41
CA ALA A 175 -1.81 -9.30 -13.02
C ALA A 175 -2.77 -8.13 -12.71
N PHE A 176 -3.24 -7.44 -13.75
CA PHE A 176 -4.11 -6.28 -13.66
C PHE A 176 -5.09 -6.25 -14.83
N LEU A 177 -6.13 -5.42 -14.70
CA LEU A 177 -7.09 -5.15 -15.75
C LEU A 177 -7.26 -3.65 -15.97
N ILE A 178 -7.82 -3.29 -17.13
CA ILE A 178 -8.22 -1.92 -17.46
C ILE A 178 -9.68 -1.75 -17.05
N ASP A 179 -9.94 -0.86 -16.09
CA ASP A 179 -11.28 -0.52 -15.59
C ASP A 179 -11.97 0.53 -16.47
N GLU A 180 -11.22 1.52 -16.94
CA GLU A 180 -11.76 2.66 -17.67
C GLU A 180 -10.72 3.24 -18.65
N ILE A 181 -11.18 3.76 -19.79
CA ILE A 181 -10.35 4.44 -20.78
C ILE A 181 -10.94 5.81 -21.11
N ALA A 182 -10.07 6.82 -21.20
CA ALA A 182 -10.42 8.16 -21.66
C ALA A 182 -9.37 8.75 -22.60
N LEU A 183 -9.81 9.55 -23.57
CA LEU A 183 -8.93 10.33 -24.46
C LEU A 183 -9.32 11.81 -24.37
N TYR A 184 -8.38 12.67 -24.00
CA TYR A 184 -8.65 14.10 -23.80
C TYR A 184 -7.43 14.98 -24.08
N GLU A 185 -7.65 16.29 -24.06
CA GLU A 185 -6.62 17.32 -24.17
C GLU A 185 -6.67 18.24 -22.94
N GLY A 186 -5.51 18.66 -22.46
CA GLY A 186 -5.41 19.53 -21.28
C GLY A 186 -5.61 18.77 -19.97
N GLU A 187 -6.39 19.35 -19.05
CA GLU A 187 -6.67 18.76 -17.74
C GLU A 187 -7.95 17.93 -17.76
N TRP A 188 -7.89 16.77 -17.10
CA TRP A 188 -9.05 15.92 -16.92
C TRP A 188 -10.14 16.63 -16.11
N ASN A 189 -11.39 16.34 -16.44
CA ASN A 189 -12.57 16.78 -15.70
C ASN A 189 -13.75 15.84 -15.98
N ASP A 190 -14.80 15.91 -15.16
CA ASP A 190 -15.97 15.01 -15.23
C ASP A 190 -16.78 15.07 -16.55
N LYS A 191 -16.48 16.00 -17.46
CA LYS A 191 -17.13 16.09 -18.77
C LYS A 191 -16.37 15.32 -19.86
N VAL A 192 -15.15 14.87 -19.57
CA VAL A 192 -14.39 14.01 -20.47
C VAL A 192 -15.14 12.70 -20.61
N TYR A 193 -15.38 12.29 -21.85
CA TYR A 193 -15.99 10.99 -22.10
C TYR A 193 -14.99 9.89 -21.74
N ALA A 194 -15.45 8.96 -20.91
CA ALA A 194 -14.73 7.76 -20.52
C ALA A 194 -15.63 6.54 -20.74
N VAL A 195 -15.00 5.41 -21.03
CA VAL A 195 -15.68 4.14 -21.30
C VAL A 195 -15.14 3.08 -20.36
N ALA A 196 -16.04 2.29 -19.77
CA ALA A 196 -15.65 1.18 -18.92
C ALA A 196 -14.96 0.08 -19.75
N GLY A 197 -13.96 -0.57 -19.15
CA GLY A 197 -13.17 -1.61 -19.80
C GLY A 197 -13.94 -2.88 -20.11
N ASP A 198 -14.94 -3.21 -19.30
CA ASP A 198 -15.77 -4.43 -19.41
C ASP A 198 -16.70 -4.45 -20.64
N ILE A 199 -17.00 -3.29 -21.21
CA ILE A 199 -17.82 -3.15 -22.43
C ILE A 199 -16.99 -2.97 -23.70
N LEU A 200 -15.65 -2.98 -23.59
CA LEU A 200 -14.77 -2.91 -24.76
C LEU A 200 -14.85 -4.20 -25.58
N ASP A 201 -14.64 -4.07 -26.88
CA ASP A 201 -14.40 -5.21 -27.74
C ASP A 201 -13.12 -5.94 -27.30
N GLY A 202 -13.16 -7.27 -27.21
CA GLY A 202 -12.03 -8.05 -26.67
C GLY A 202 -10.73 -7.86 -27.45
N TYR A 203 -10.80 -7.76 -28.78
CA TYR A 203 -9.61 -7.51 -29.58
C TYR A 203 -9.04 -6.10 -29.35
N LEU A 204 -9.91 -5.10 -29.17
CA LEU A 204 -9.48 -3.76 -28.80
C LEU A 204 -8.82 -3.72 -27.41
N TYR A 205 -9.37 -4.46 -26.45
CA TYR A 205 -8.79 -4.61 -25.11
C TYR A 205 -7.37 -5.20 -25.18
N ASP A 206 -7.19 -6.29 -25.93
CA ASP A 206 -5.88 -6.92 -26.14
C ASP A 206 -4.86 -5.93 -26.75
N LEU A 207 -5.29 -5.13 -27.73
CA LEU A 207 -4.42 -4.10 -28.32
C LEU A 207 -4.00 -3.03 -27.31
N PHE A 208 -4.86 -2.67 -26.37
CA PHE A 208 -4.50 -1.74 -25.30
C PHE A 208 -3.55 -2.36 -24.28
N MET A 209 -3.73 -3.63 -23.90
CA MET A 209 -2.79 -4.33 -23.03
C MET A 209 -1.40 -4.44 -23.67
N ASN A 210 -1.32 -4.83 -24.95
CA ASN A 210 -0.07 -4.82 -25.71
C ASN A 210 0.56 -3.42 -25.77
N LEU A 211 -0.26 -2.38 -25.98
CA LEU A 211 0.21 -1.00 -25.99
C LEU A 211 0.84 -0.61 -24.65
N LEU A 212 0.22 -0.96 -23.52
CA LEU A 212 0.76 -0.73 -22.17
C LEU A 212 2.08 -1.50 -21.95
N GLU A 213 2.14 -2.76 -22.36
CA GLU A 213 3.33 -3.60 -22.24
C GLU A 213 4.52 -3.01 -23.00
N GLU A 214 4.32 -2.53 -24.24
CA GLU A 214 5.36 -1.88 -25.03
C GLU A 214 5.96 -0.63 -24.35
N ARG A 215 5.17 0.08 -23.52
CA ARG A 215 5.65 1.24 -22.73
C ARG A 215 6.35 0.81 -21.44
N GLY A 216 6.29 -0.48 -21.09
CA GLY A 216 6.90 -1.07 -19.91
C GLY A 216 5.93 -1.27 -18.75
N ILE A 217 4.62 -1.24 -18.98
CA ILE A 217 3.61 -1.63 -17.98
C ILE A 217 3.21 -3.08 -18.25
N SER A 218 4.10 -4.01 -17.91
CA SER A 218 3.87 -5.45 -18.02
C SER A 218 3.39 -6.05 -16.69
N ASN A 219 2.98 -7.33 -16.71
CA ASN A 219 2.65 -8.08 -15.50
C ASN A 219 3.84 -8.11 -14.50
N GLU A 220 5.06 -8.33 -14.99
CA GLU A 220 6.28 -8.28 -14.15
C GLU A 220 6.49 -6.90 -13.51
N PHE A 221 6.25 -5.83 -14.27
CA PHE A 221 6.35 -4.47 -13.75
C PHE A 221 5.32 -4.21 -12.64
N VAL A 222 4.07 -4.62 -12.85
CA VAL A 222 2.99 -4.43 -11.89
C VAL A 222 3.23 -5.23 -10.60
N ASP A 223 3.81 -6.43 -10.68
CA ASP A 223 4.25 -7.18 -9.49
C ASP A 223 5.32 -6.43 -8.70
N LYS A 224 6.35 -5.89 -9.38
CA LYS A 224 7.37 -5.05 -8.73
C LYS A 224 6.78 -3.77 -8.16
N LEU A 225 5.77 -3.20 -8.82
CA LEU A 225 5.06 -2.02 -8.33
C LEU A 225 4.29 -2.34 -7.03
N SER A 226 3.66 -3.52 -6.93
CA SER A 226 3.03 -3.97 -5.70
C SER A 226 4.05 -4.16 -4.57
N GLU A 227 5.20 -4.77 -4.83
CA GLU A 227 6.28 -4.90 -3.85
C GLU A 227 6.77 -3.51 -3.38
N TYR A 228 6.99 -2.60 -4.33
CA TYR A 228 7.38 -1.22 -4.04
C TYR A 228 6.36 -0.52 -3.14
N CYS A 229 5.08 -0.61 -3.49
CA CYS A 229 4.00 0.01 -2.73
C CYS A 229 3.86 -0.61 -1.34
N THR A 230 4.16 -1.91 -1.19
CA THR A 230 4.14 -2.61 0.10
C THR A 230 5.22 -2.06 1.02
N ASP A 231 6.44 -1.95 0.51
CA ASP A 231 7.56 -1.38 1.28
C ASP A 231 7.32 0.09 1.64
N TYR A 232 6.74 0.86 0.73
CA TYR A 232 6.46 2.27 0.94
C TYR A 232 5.30 2.51 1.91
N GLU A 233 4.22 1.73 1.80
CA GLU A 233 3.09 1.78 2.73
C GLU A 233 3.55 1.45 4.15
N HIS A 234 4.37 0.40 4.33
CA HIS A 234 4.89 0.04 5.65
C HIS A 234 5.74 1.16 6.27
N GLN A 235 6.50 1.90 5.46
CA GLN A 235 7.21 3.12 5.90
C GLN A 235 6.25 4.22 6.37
N LEU A 236 5.17 4.45 5.63
CA LEU A 236 4.14 5.43 6.01
C LEU A 236 3.43 5.01 7.30
N TYR A 237 3.12 3.73 7.48
CA TYR A 237 2.51 3.20 8.70
C TYR A 237 3.38 3.44 9.93
N VAL A 238 4.67 3.08 9.87
CA VAL A 238 5.61 3.35 10.97
C VAL A 238 5.79 4.86 11.21
N GLY A 239 5.77 5.65 10.13
CA GLY A 239 5.74 7.12 10.21
C GLY A 239 4.49 7.65 10.93
N LEU A 240 3.31 7.08 10.66
CA LEU A 240 2.06 7.39 11.34
C LEU A 240 2.14 7.04 12.83
N LEU A 241 2.59 5.84 13.19
CA LEU A 241 2.76 5.44 14.59
C LEU A 241 3.70 6.40 15.33
N SER A 242 4.79 6.82 14.70
CA SER A 242 5.75 7.78 15.28
C SER A 242 5.14 9.17 15.48
N ARG A 243 4.34 9.65 14.52
CA ARG A 243 3.59 10.91 14.64
C ARG A 243 2.52 10.83 15.74
N LEU A 244 1.82 9.70 15.84
CA LEU A 244 0.82 9.45 16.87
C LEU A 244 1.45 9.41 18.26
N GLN A 245 2.58 8.73 18.41
CA GLN A 245 3.34 8.71 19.67
C GLN A 245 3.74 10.13 20.08
N THR A 246 4.23 10.94 19.13
CA THR A 246 4.57 12.34 19.38
C THR A 246 3.34 13.15 19.80
N PHE A 247 2.20 12.97 19.13
CA PHE A 247 0.95 13.66 19.45
C PHE A 247 0.45 13.32 20.86
N VAL A 248 0.41 12.04 21.23
CA VAL A 248 0.01 11.59 22.58
C VAL A 248 1.00 12.05 23.64
N GLY A 249 2.28 12.17 23.27
CA GLY A 249 3.36 12.68 24.11
C GLY A 249 3.31 14.18 24.41
N GLN A 250 2.49 14.95 23.69
CA GLN A 250 2.35 16.39 23.89
C GLN A 250 1.52 16.72 25.14
N LYS A 251 1.79 17.89 25.71
CA LYS A 251 1.10 18.43 26.89
C LYS A 251 -0.01 19.39 26.49
#